data_AF-A0A1V6BAA1-F1
#
_entry.id   AF-A0A1V6BAA1-F1
#
_cell.length_a   1.000
_cell.length_b   1.000
_cell.length_c   1.000
_cell.angle_alpha   90.00
_cell.angle_beta   90.00
_cell.angle_gamma   90.00
#
_symmetry.space_group_name_H-M   'P 1'
#
loop_
_entity.id
_entity.type
_entity.pdbx_description
1 polymer ?
#
loop_
_entity_poly.entity_id
_entity_poly.type
_entity_poly.pdbx_seq_one_letter_code
_entity_poly.pdbx_strand_id
1 'polypeptide(L)'
;MFEFEGFGQRLAKLRKSKNMTQGEFADRLGVTAQAVSKWENDLSYPDITLIPTIATIFDVEVNDLFGFKKTAVKENWKFPKFYEDLVLVHSFQNVGCYSSKEVASIDGSGVKFKDGSSAELSNRLILNMGKGEIRLLLLDEASPNLDYSQTSKNFDFDFVENYDIEVLNNGCEIVPSPDQKCHVHARGDGLFIGILEAFCENNKLTIRFKDKEDNYFNSKQQNQIKVELPCAVVKNANVRLNGSGELVSEIGKAETGRIAVNGSGTIKMLDFDTVSVAINGSGCMEAQNAEKAELVINGSGSMTWQGIGELSAVINGSGEMEIDNLTVANINVNGSGDLTLAKINDGGEMTVKIAGSGDITIKEGYCKKLDFTISGSGDIDAKGVSTHKASIILKSNGEVTIGRVIDSSIEQIMKKGIINILQRGKNGD
;
A
#
# COMPACT_ATOMS: atom_id res chain seq x y z
N MET A 1 -18.10 33.89 8.05
CA MET A 1 -17.57 35.19 7.57
C MET A 1 -16.41 34.84 6.66
N PHE A 2 -16.38 35.34 5.42
CA PHE A 2 -15.24 35.11 4.52
C PHE A 2 -14.02 35.87 5.06
N GLU A 3 -12.92 35.19 5.33
CA GLU A 3 -11.66 35.81 5.77
C GLU A 3 -10.71 35.90 4.57
N PHE A 4 -10.37 37.13 4.16
CA PHE A 4 -9.36 37.37 3.13
C PHE A 4 -8.03 37.68 3.82
N GLU A 5 -7.22 36.64 4.06
CA GLU A 5 -5.94 36.79 4.76
C GLU A 5 -5.08 37.93 4.16
N GLY A 6 -4.69 38.86 5.03
CA GLY A 6 -3.78 39.96 4.70
C GLY A 6 -4.39 41.15 3.96
N PHE A 7 -5.73 41.27 3.87
CA PHE A 7 -6.39 42.41 3.23
C PHE A 7 -6.00 43.74 3.87
N GLY A 8 -6.08 43.84 5.20
CA GLY A 8 -5.75 45.05 5.96
C GLY A 8 -4.30 45.46 5.80
N GLN A 9 -3.39 44.48 5.81
CA GLN A 9 -1.96 44.70 5.64
C GLN A 9 -1.62 45.20 4.22
N ARG A 10 -2.31 44.69 3.19
CA ARG A 10 -2.19 45.19 1.80
C ARG A 10 -2.71 46.62 1.70
N LEU A 11 -3.87 46.90 2.29
CA LEU A 11 -4.46 48.23 2.31
C LEU A 11 -3.51 49.25 2.99
N ALA A 12 -2.91 48.87 4.12
CA ALA A 12 -1.93 49.69 4.83
C ALA A 12 -0.67 49.95 4.00
N LYS A 13 -0.18 48.95 3.25
CA LYS A 13 0.95 49.10 2.34
C LYS A 13 0.64 50.06 1.19
N LEU A 14 -0.52 49.92 0.55
CA LEU A 14 -0.95 50.81 -0.53
C LEU A 14 -1.08 52.26 -0.05
N ARG A 15 -1.72 52.47 1.10
CA ARG A 15 -1.82 53.79 1.72
C ARG A 15 -0.44 54.41 1.99
N LYS A 16 0.46 53.65 2.61
CA LYS A 16 1.83 54.10 2.89
C LYS A 16 2.62 54.39 1.61
N SER A 17 2.40 53.63 0.53
CA SER A 17 3.08 53.84 -0.76
C SER A 17 2.69 55.18 -1.43
N LYS A 18 1.50 55.71 -1.12
CA LYS A 18 1.07 57.05 -1.54
C LYS A 18 1.38 58.13 -0.49
N ASN A 19 2.18 57.82 0.54
CA ASN A 19 2.54 58.70 1.65
C ASN A 19 1.34 59.31 2.40
N MET A 20 0.21 58.60 2.47
CA MET A 20 -0.99 59.07 3.18
C MET A 20 -1.04 58.57 4.62
N THR A 21 -1.52 59.40 5.55
CA THR A 21 -1.89 58.98 6.91
C THR A 21 -3.25 58.26 6.91
N GLN A 22 -3.57 57.51 7.98
CA GLN A 22 -4.89 56.88 8.12
C GLN A 22 -6.03 57.91 8.13
N GLY A 23 -5.78 59.11 8.68
CA GLY A 23 -6.72 60.23 8.68
C GLY A 23 -6.99 60.75 7.27
N GLU A 24 -5.94 61.07 6.51
CA GLU A 24 -6.09 61.58 5.14
C GLU A 24 -6.75 60.56 4.20
N PHE A 25 -6.50 59.28 4.41
CA PHE A 25 -7.18 58.22 3.66
C PHE A 25 -8.65 58.09 4.05
N ALA A 26 -8.97 58.21 5.34
CA ALA A 26 -10.35 58.20 5.84
C ALA A 26 -11.16 59.40 5.31
N ASP A 27 -10.55 60.59 5.27
CA ASP A 27 -11.17 61.81 4.76
C ASP A 27 -11.57 61.68 3.29
N ARG A 28 -10.72 61.06 2.46
CA ARG A 28 -11.02 60.79 1.04
C ARG A 28 -12.18 59.82 0.82
N LEU A 29 -12.48 58.99 1.81
CA LEU A 29 -13.54 57.99 1.76
C LEU A 29 -14.80 58.41 2.55
N GLY A 30 -14.76 59.55 3.25
CA GLY A 30 -15.86 60.00 4.12
C GLY A 30 -16.08 59.09 5.34
N VAL A 31 -15.04 58.42 5.83
CA VAL A 31 -15.09 57.53 7.00
C VAL A 31 -14.20 58.02 8.13
N THR A 32 -14.21 57.36 9.28
CA THR A 32 -13.33 57.71 10.41
C THR A 32 -11.97 57.03 10.28
N ALA A 33 -10.90 57.68 10.77
CA ALA A 33 -9.57 57.06 10.86
C ALA A 33 -9.58 55.76 11.69
N GLN A 34 -10.51 55.64 12.65
CA GLN A 34 -10.71 54.41 13.42
C GLN A 34 -11.25 53.25 12.56
N ALA A 35 -12.13 53.53 11.59
CA ALA A 35 -12.60 52.52 10.64
C ALA A 35 -11.43 52.01 9.79
N VAL A 36 -10.63 52.91 9.21
CA VAL A 36 -9.41 52.57 8.47
C VAL A 36 -8.44 51.75 9.33
N SER A 37 -8.22 52.16 10.59
CA SER A 37 -7.35 51.41 11.50
C SER A 37 -7.88 49.99 11.76
N LYS A 38 -9.19 49.81 11.94
CA LYS A 38 -9.78 48.47 12.08
C LYS A 38 -9.62 47.64 10.81
N TRP A 39 -9.73 48.25 9.62
CA TRP A 39 -9.48 47.55 8.36
C TRP A 39 -8.03 47.11 8.23
N GLU A 40 -7.08 48.01 8.52
CA GLU A 40 -5.66 47.74 8.39
C GLU A 40 -5.13 46.71 9.40
N ASN A 41 -5.82 46.54 10.52
CA ASN A 41 -5.54 45.53 11.54
C ASN A 41 -6.41 44.26 11.38
N ASP A 42 -7.07 44.09 10.23
CA ASP A 42 -7.93 42.93 9.91
C ASP A 42 -9.07 42.69 10.91
N LEU A 43 -9.51 43.73 11.64
CA LEU A 43 -10.59 43.67 12.63
C LEU A 43 -11.99 43.87 12.02
N SER A 44 -12.06 44.40 10.80
CA SER A 44 -13.29 44.57 10.02
C SER A 44 -12.93 44.85 8.56
N TYR A 45 -13.92 44.89 7.66
CA TYR A 45 -13.70 45.22 6.25
C TYR A 45 -14.38 46.54 5.88
N PRO A 46 -13.88 47.28 4.87
CA PRO A 46 -14.63 48.36 4.25
C PRO A 46 -15.96 47.82 3.73
N ASP A 47 -16.98 48.67 3.73
CA ASP A 47 -18.21 48.34 3.03
C ASP A 47 -17.91 48.04 1.55
N ILE A 48 -18.60 47.05 0.98
CA ILE A 48 -18.36 46.61 -0.40
C ILE A 48 -18.48 47.77 -1.41
N THR A 49 -19.32 48.77 -1.10
CA THR A 49 -19.49 49.98 -1.92
C THR A 49 -18.27 50.90 -1.93
N LEU A 50 -17.39 50.83 -0.93
CA LEU A 50 -16.17 51.63 -0.85
C LEU A 50 -15.02 50.99 -1.64
N ILE A 51 -15.11 49.71 -1.98
CA ILE A 51 -14.04 48.95 -2.64
C ILE A 51 -13.62 49.54 -4.00
N PRO A 52 -14.54 49.91 -4.92
CA PRO A 52 -14.16 50.54 -6.19
C PRO A 52 -13.44 51.89 -5.99
N THR A 53 -13.89 52.68 -5.01
CA THR A 53 -13.27 53.97 -4.67
C THR A 53 -11.88 53.78 -4.09
N ILE A 54 -11.70 52.79 -3.21
CA ILE A 54 -10.38 52.42 -2.65
C ILE A 54 -9.41 52.02 -3.77
N ALA A 55 -9.86 51.17 -4.69
CA ALA A 55 -9.06 50.75 -5.85
C ALA A 55 -8.63 51.95 -6.70
N THR A 56 -9.55 52.88 -6.95
CA THR A 56 -9.30 54.11 -7.70
C THR A 56 -8.31 55.05 -7.00
N ILE A 57 -8.42 55.25 -5.68
CA ILE A 57 -7.51 56.11 -4.90
C ILE A 57 -6.06 55.60 -4.99
N PHE A 58 -5.87 54.28 -5.00
CA PHE A 58 -4.55 53.68 -5.04
C PHE A 58 -4.03 53.38 -6.45
N ASP A 59 -4.86 53.53 -7.47
CA ASP A 59 -4.55 53.20 -8.87
C ASP A 59 -4.18 51.71 -9.02
N VAL A 60 -5.05 50.85 -8.48
CA VAL A 60 -4.91 49.38 -8.51
C VAL A 60 -6.22 48.73 -8.94
N GLU A 61 -6.18 47.47 -9.37
CA GLU A 61 -7.39 46.70 -9.60
C GLU A 61 -8.00 46.24 -8.26
N VAL A 62 -9.31 45.96 -8.26
CA VAL A 62 -9.98 45.38 -7.08
C VAL A 62 -9.30 44.07 -6.66
N ASN A 63 -8.81 43.28 -7.60
CA ASN A 63 -8.08 42.03 -7.35
C ASN A 63 -6.82 42.25 -6.48
N ASP A 64 -6.12 43.36 -6.69
CA ASP A 64 -4.88 43.68 -5.95
C ASP A 64 -5.16 43.95 -4.47
N LEU A 65 -6.34 44.52 -4.15
CA LEU A 65 -6.78 44.74 -2.77
C LEU A 65 -6.97 43.41 -2.03
N PHE A 66 -7.55 42.43 -2.71
CA PHE A 66 -7.81 41.11 -2.14
C PHE A 66 -6.65 40.13 -2.27
N GLY A 67 -5.55 40.53 -2.92
CA GLY A 67 -4.36 39.70 -3.06
C GLY A 67 -4.53 38.56 -4.06
N PHE A 68 -5.52 38.65 -4.95
CA PHE A 68 -5.68 37.70 -6.05
C PHE A 68 -4.59 37.94 -7.08
N LYS A 69 -3.48 37.19 -6.97
CA LYS A 69 -2.56 37.05 -8.09
C LYS A 69 -3.26 36.19 -9.13
N LYS A 70 -3.28 36.62 -10.39
CA LYS A 70 -3.49 35.68 -11.50
C LYS A 70 -2.39 34.63 -11.37
N THR A 71 -2.70 33.48 -10.80
CA THR A 71 -1.82 32.32 -10.91
C THR A 71 -1.72 32.05 -12.40
N ALA A 72 -0.55 32.31 -12.97
CA ALA A 72 -0.28 31.96 -14.35
C ALA A 72 -0.40 30.45 -14.45
N VAL A 73 -1.59 29.98 -14.84
CA VAL A 73 -1.75 28.63 -15.38
C VAL A 73 -0.79 28.59 -16.56
N LYS A 74 0.20 27.68 -16.54
CA LYS A 74 1.09 27.47 -17.69
C LYS A 74 0.21 27.39 -18.94
N GLU A 75 0.40 28.32 -19.89
CA GLU A 75 -0.55 28.61 -20.99
C GLU A 75 -0.90 27.41 -21.90
N ASN A 76 -0.26 26.25 -21.71
CA ASN A 76 -0.45 25.05 -22.52
C ASN A 76 -0.85 23.79 -21.72
N TRP A 77 -1.20 23.89 -20.43
CA TRP A 77 -1.69 22.72 -19.69
C TRP A 77 -3.12 22.33 -20.13
N LYS A 78 -3.36 21.03 -20.35
CA LYS A 78 -4.68 20.48 -20.62
C LYS A 78 -5.00 19.39 -19.60
N PHE A 79 -6.21 19.44 -19.06
CA PHE A 79 -6.71 18.36 -18.22
C PHE A 79 -6.79 17.05 -19.02
N PRO A 80 -6.46 15.91 -18.39
CA PRO A 80 -6.71 14.60 -18.96
C PRO A 80 -8.13 14.44 -19.51
N LYS A 81 -8.29 13.67 -20.59
CA LYS A 81 -9.63 13.33 -21.09
C LYS A 81 -10.41 12.46 -20.10
N PHE A 82 -9.70 11.67 -19.30
CA PHE A 82 -10.25 10.74 -18.33
C PHE A 82 -9.55 10.90 -16.98
N TYR A 83 -10.30 10.73 -15.91
CA TYR A 83 -9.80 10.64 -14.54
C TYR A 83 -10.58 9.54 -13.84
N GLU A 84 -9.87 8.47 -13.45
CA GLU A 84 -10.49 7.18 -13.10
C GLU A 84 -11.37 6.66 -14.26
N ASP A 85 -12.64 6.35 -14.00
CA ASP A 85 -13.65 5.96 -14.99
C ASP A 85 -14.50 7.14 -15.51
N LEU A 86 -14.17 8.36 -15.11
CA LEU A 86 -14.95 9.56 -15.43
C LEU A 86 -14.35 10.32 -16.61
N VAL A 87 -15.21 10.91 -17.44
CA VAL A 87 -14.80 11.71 -18.61
C VAL A 87 -14.71 13.17 -18.20
N LEU A 88 -13.68 13.88 -18.65
CA LEU A 88 -13.59 15.33 -18.50
C LEU A 88 -14.78 15.97 -19.22
N VAL A 89 -15.66 16.59 -18.46
CA VAL A 89 -16.84 17.28 -18.97
C VAL A 89 -16.58 18.77 -19.17
N HIS A 90 -15.73 19.37 -18.33
CA HIS A 90 -15.37 20.78 -18.42
C HIS A 90 -14.07 21.06 -17.66
N SER A 91 -13.41 22.16 -17.97
CA SER A 91 -12.29 22.68 -17.19
C SER A 91 -12.36 24.18 -17.06
N PHE A 92 -12.03 24.71 -15.89
CA PHE A 92 -11.98 26.14 -15.62
C PHE A 92 -10.78 26.46 -14.72
N GLN A 93 -9.90 27.35 -15.20
CA GLN A 93 -8.64 27.68 -14.54
C GLN A 93 -7.82 26.41 -14.21
N ASN A 94 -7.51 26.17 -12.93
CA ASN A 94 -6.75 25.03 -12.46
C ASN A 94 -7.64 23.88 -11.97
N VAL A 95 -8.90 23.80 -12.41
CA VAL A 95 -9.85 22.75 -12.01
C VAL A 95 -10.42 22.04 -13.24
N GLY A 96 -10.35 20.72 -13.26
CA GLY A 96 -11.02 19.84 -14.22
C GLY A 96 -12.23 19.18 -13.58
N CYS A 97 -13.37 19.21 -14.24
CA CYS A 97 -14.59 18.51 -13.81
C CYS A 97 -14.76 17.25 -14.63
N TYR A 98 -14.85 16.11 -13.94
CA TYR A 98 -15.04 14.80 -14.53
C TYR A 98 -16.34 14.19 -14.07
N SER A 99 -17.07 13.55 -14.97
CA SER A 99 -18.31 12.90 -14.60
C SER A 99 -18.67 11.73 -15.52
N SER A 100 -19.44 10.79 -14.98
CA SER A 100 -20.14 9.75 -15.74
C SER A 100 -21.56 10.16 -16.17
N LYS A 101 -21.99 11.38 -15.80
CA LYS A 101 -23.33 11.90 -16.09
C LYS A 101 -23.36 12.68 -17.40
N GLU A 102 -24.53 12.69 -18.04
CA GLU A 102 -24.76 13.51 -19.24
C GLU A 102 -24.88 15.00 -18.89
N VAL A 103 -24.04 15.81 -19.54
CA VAL A 103 -24.05 17.28 -19.41
C VAL A 103 -25.27 17.85 -20.12
N ALA A 104 -25.98 18.75 -19.43
CA ALA A 104 -27.09 19.54 -19.99
C ALA A 104 -26.59 20.89 -20.54
N SER A 105 -25.75 21.60 -19.78
CA SER A 105 -25.19 22.89 -20.19
C SER A 105 -23.92 23.23 -19.41
N ILE A 106 -23.05 24.04 -20.01
CA ILE A 106 -21.85 24.61 -19.38
C ILE A 106 -21.93 26.14 -19.49
N ASP A 107 -21.66 26.84 -18.39
CA ASP A 107 -21.67 28.30 -18.34
C ASP A 107 -20.50 28.80 -17.47
N GLY A 108 -19.47 29.37 -18.09
CA GLY A 108 -18.27 29.84 -17.41
C GLY A 108 -17.58 28.73 -16.61
N SER A 109 -17.66 28.81 -15.28
CA SER A 109 -17.14 27.82 -14.34
C SER A 109 -18.19 26.79 -13.88
N GLY A 110 -19.44 26.89 -14.33
CA GLY A 110 -20.54 26.01 -13.96
C GLY A 110 -20.81 24.90 -14.98
N VAL A 111 -21.09 23.69 -14.49
CA VAL A 111 -21.58 22.53 -15.26
C VAL A 111 -22.92 22.12 -14.69
N LYS A 112 -23.95 21.99 -15.54
CA LYS A 112 -25.26 21.42 -15.19
C LYS A 112 -25.45 20.09 -15.89
N PHE A 113 -25.95 19.10 -15.18
CA PHE A 113 -26.22 17.76 -15.69
C PHE A 113 -27.73 17.55 -15.89
N LYS A 114 -28.11 16.62 -16.79
CA LYS A 114 -29.53 16.38 -17.15
C LYS A 114 -30.38 15.87 -15.98
N ASP A 115 -29.76 15.26 -14.98
CA ASP A 115 -30.44 14.74 -13.78
C ASP A 115 -30.65 15.78 -12.67
N GLY A 116 -30.31 17.05 -12.94
CA GLY A 116 -30.37 18.14 -11.97
C GLY A 116 -29.13 18.31 -11.11
N SER A 117 -28.09 17.48 -11.29
CA SER A 117 -26.79 17.69 -10.64
C SER A 117 -26.10 18.93 -11.20
N SER A 118 -25.16 19.49 -10.44
CA SER A 118 -24.31 20.60 -10.90
C SER A 118 -22.92 20.58 -10.28
N ALA A 119 -21.96 21.19 -10.96
CA ALA A 119 -20.63 21.50 -10.43
C ALA A 119 -20.28 22.97 -10.69
N GLU A 120 -19.71 23.64 -9.70
CA GLU A 120 -19.19 25.01 -9.80
C GLU A 120 -17.68 24.97 -9.54
N LEU A 121 -16.90 25.07 -10.61
CA LEU A 121 -15.46 24.87 -10.59
C LEU A 121 -14.72 26.03 -9.91
N SER A 122 -15.31 27.24 -9.90
CA SER A 122 -14.67 28.44 -9.31
C SER A 122 -14.58 28.39 -7.78
N ASN A 123 -15.56 27.77 -7.11
CA ASN A 123 -15.62 27.61 -5.66
C ASN A 123 -15.61 26.13 -5.21
N ARG A 124 -15.39 25.21 -6.16
CA ARG A 124 -15.27 23.76 -5.95
C ARG A 124 -16.51 23.11 -5.33
N LEU A 125 -17.69 23.61 -5.66
CA LEU A 125 -18.95 23.07 -5.16
C LEU A 125 -19.50 21.99 -6.10
N ILE A 126 -19.88 20.83 -5.56
CA ILE A 126 -20.62 19.78 -6.26
C ILE A 126 -21.98 19.59 -5.60
N LEU A 127 -23.04 19.54 -6.41
CA LEU A 127 -24.37 19.06 -6.03
C LEU A 127 -24.66 17.81 -6.87
N ASN A 128 -24.49 16.63 -6.27
CA ASN A 128 -24.72 15.36 -6.96
C ASN A 128 -26.12 14.82 -6.64
N MET A 129 -26.97 14.73 -7.66
CA MET A 129 -28.33 14.21 -7.60
C MET A 129 -28.39 12.85 -8.32
N GLY A 130 -29.08 11.86 -7.75
CA GLY A 130 -29.27 10.56 -8.40
C GLY A 130 -28.01 9.70 -8.46
N LYS A 131 -27.94 8.79 -9.46
CA LYS A 131 -26.82 7.85 -9.64
C LYS A 131 -25.72 8.47 -10.51
N GLY A 132 -24.49 7.98 -10.39
CA GLY A 132 -23.33 8.49 -11.13
C GLY A 132 -22.51 9.48 -10.31
N GLU A 133 -21.36 9.87 -10.84
CA GLU A 133 -20.31 10.52 -10.07
C GLU A 133 -19.85 11.81 -10.74
N ILE A 134 -19.49 12.80 -9.93
CA ILE A 134 -18.91 14.06 -10.35
C ILE A 134 -17.68 14.28 -9.47
N ARG A 135 -16.52 14.52 -10.08
CA ARG A 135 -15.29 14.84 -9.38
C ARG A 135 -14.65 16.09 -9.93
N LEU A 136 -13.94 16.78 -9.05
CA LEU A 136 -13.06 17.89 -9.41
C LEU A 136 -11.62 17.43 -9.19
N LEU A 137 -10.77 17.65 -10.18
CA LEU A 137 -9.34 17.43 -10.11
C LEU A 137 -8.63 18.78 -10.17
N LEU A 138 -7.71 19.05 -9.25
CA LEU A 138 -6.92 20.27 -9.29
C LEU A 138 -5.63 20.07 -10.09
N LEU A 139 -5.16 21.13 -10.73
CA LEU A 139 -3.93 21.11 -11.53
C LEU A 139 -2.67 20.77 -10.71
N ASP A 140 -2.62 21.23 -9.47
CA ASP A 140 -1.58 20.96 -8.50
C ASP A 140 -1.59 19.51 -8.00
N GLU A 141 -2.72 18.82 -8.15
CA GLU A 141 -2.86 17.37 -7.90
C GLU A 141 -2.55 16.54 -9.16
N ALA A 142 -2.47 17.16 -10.34
CA ALA A 142 -2.18 16.48 -11.60
C ALA A 142 -0.70 16.61 -11.95
N SER A 143 -0.01 15.49 -12.17
CA SER A 143 1.41 15.46 -12.52
C SER A 143 1.63 16.11 -13.90
N PRO A 144 2.30 17.28 -13.99
CA PRO A 144 2.26 18.12 -15.18
C PRO A 144 3.05 17.59 -16.39
N ASN A 145 3.68 16.42 -16.26
CA ASN A 145 4.50 15.78 -17.29
C ASN A 145 3.94 14.41 -17.70
N LEU A 146 2.72 14.06 -17.27
CA LEU A 146 2.15 12.74 -17.50
C LEU A 146 1.13 12.76 -18.64
N ASP A 147 1.25 11.82 -19.57
CA ASP A 147 0.22 11.57 -20.58
C ASP A 147 -0.84 10.61 -20.03
N TYR A 148 -1.87 11.17 -19.42
CA TYR A 148 -2.98 10.41 -18.86
C TYR A 148 -3.86 9.71 -19.91
N SER A 149 -3.67 9.98 -21.20
CA SER A 149 -4.38 9.27 -22.27
C SER A 149 -3.74 7.94 -22.64
N GLN A 150 -2.48 7.72 -22.23
CA GLN A 150 -1.77 6.49 -22.48
C GLN A 150 -2.28 5.38 -21.55
N THR A 151 -2.98 4.39 -22.10
CA THR A 151 -3.55 3.28 -21.32
C THR A 151 -2.73 1.98 -21.40
N SER A 152 -1.58 2.03 -22.09
CA SER A 152 -0.70 0.87 -22.24
C SER A 152 0.76 1.27 -22.47
N LYS A 153 1.68 0.45 -21.99
CA LYS A 153 3.12 0.62 -22.19
C LYS A 153 3.80 -0.74 -22.25
N ASN A 154 4.58 -0.95 -23.30
CA ASN A 154 5.27 -2.21 -23.56
C ASN A 154 6.78 -2.00 -23.51
N PHE A 155 7.50 -3.02 -23.04
CA PHE A 155 8.96 -3.03 -23.00
C PHE A 155 9.45 -4.40 -23.44
N ASP A 156 10.47 -4.41 -24.28
CA ASP A 156 11.06 -5.62 -24.82
C ASP A 156 12.55 -5.65 -24.42
N PHE A 157 12.98 -6.78 -23.88
CA PHE A 157 14.37 -7.03 -23.51
C PHE A 157 14.79 -8.38 -24.06
N ASP A 158 16.10 -8.57 -24.26
CA ASP A 158 16.61 -9.86 -24.72
C ASP A 158 16.51 -10.92 -23.61
N PHE A 159 17.61 -11.20 -22.91
CA PHE A 159 17.64 -12.25 -21.91
C PHE A 159 17.50 -11.70 -20.48
N VAL A 160 16.66 -12.35 -19.68
CA VAL A 160 16.44 -12.04 -18.26
C VAL A 160 16.47 -13.35 -17.46
N GLU A 161 17.29 -13.36 -16.41
CA GLU A 161 17.39 -14.48 -15.46
C GLU A 161 17.27 -14.01 -13.99
N ASN A 162 17.10 -12.71 -13.77
CA ASN A 162 16.87 -12.09 -12.47
C ASN A 162 15.75 -11.05 -12.59
N TYR A 163 14.95 -10.86 -11.55
CA TYR A 163 14.02 -9.74 -11.52
C TYR A 163 13.90 -9.06 -10.14
N ASP A 164 13.51 -7.79 -10.19
CA ASP A 164 13.15 -6.94 -9.06
C ASP A 164 11.89 -6.19 -9.44
N ILE A 165 10.77 -6.74 -9.01
CA ILE A 165 9.44 -6.31 -9.41
C ILE A 165 8.74 -5.69 -8.22
N GLU A 166 8.35 -4.45 -8.38
CA GLU A 166 7.38 -3.81 -7.51
C GLU A 166 5.97 -4.01 -8.06
N VAL A 167 5.04 -4.33 -7.16
CA VAL A 167 3.60 -4.30 -7.39
C VAL A 167 3.01 -3.19 -6.54
N LEU A 168 2.22 -2.30 -7.13
CA LEU A 168 1.61 -1.15 -6.48
C LEU A 168 0.13 -1.09 -6.82
N ASN A 169 -0.71 -1.71 -5.98
CA ASN A 169 -2.16 -1.78 -6.17
C ASN A 169 -2.60 -2.28 -7.58
N ASN A 170 -1.79 -3.12 -8.22
CA ASN A 170 -2.06 -3.67 -9.54
C ASN A 170 -1.99 -5.20 -9.53
N GLY A 171 -2.56 -5.84 -10.56
CA GLY A 171 -2.28 -7.23 -10.88
C GLY A 171 -0.96 -7.36 -11.64
N CYS A 172 -0.20 -8.40 -11.33
CA CYS A 172 1.06 -8.73 -11.99
C CYS A 172 1.09 -10.23 -12.28
N GLU A 173 1.18 -10.60 -13.54
CA GLU A 173 1.27 -11.98 -13.99
C GLU A 173 2.66 -12.21 -14.57
N ILE A 174 3.38 -13.23 -14.11
CA ILE A 174 4.67 -13.63 -14.66
C ILE A 174 4.53 -15.00 -15.29
N VAL A 175 4.77 -15.09 -16.59
CA VAL A 175 4.59 -16.33 -17.38
C VAL A 175 5.84 -16.65 -18.21
N PRO A 176 6.01 -17.91 -18.65
CA PRO A 176 7.03 -18.26 -19.63
C PRO A 176 6.81 -17.54 -20.96
N SER A 177 7.89 -17.06 -21.58
CA SER A 177 7.87 -16.41 -22.88
C SER A 177 7.86 -17.44 -24.03
N PRO A 178 7.06 -17.21 -25.09
CA PRO A 178 7.01 -18.09 -26.26
C PRO A 178 8.22 -17.95 -27.20
N ASP A 179 8.95 -16.83 -27.16
CA ASP A 179 9.97 -16.48 -28.15
C ASP A 179 11.39 -16.37 -27.59
N GLN A 180 11.58 -16.80 -26.33
CA GLN A 180 12.87 -16.74 -25.60
C GLN A 180 13.38 -15.31 -25.37
N LYS A 181 12.51 -14.30 -25.42
CA LYS A 181 12.79 -12.93 -24.96
C LYS A 181 11.98 -12.57 -23.75
N CYS A 182 12.30 -11.43 -23.14
CA CYS A 182 11.52 -10.85 -22.06
C CYS A 182 10.59 -9.75 -22.59
N HIS A 183 9.29 -9.88 -22.31
CA HIS A 183 8.29 -8.87 -22.64
C HIS A 183 7.58 -8.39 -21.38
N VAL A 184 7.42 -7.08 -21.25
CA VAL A 184 6.60 -6.47 -20.20
C VAL A 184 5.46 -5.72 -20.86
N HIS A 185 4.24 -6.19 -20.65
CA HIS A 185 3.01 -5.59 -21.16
C HIS A 185 2.22 -4.98 -20.01
N ALA A 186 2.14 -3.65 -19.94
CA ALA A 186 1.32 -2.97 -18.96
C ALA A 186 0.08 -2.37 -19.59
N ARG A 187 -1.07 -2.55 -18.93
CA ARG A 187 -2.33 -1.87 -19.25
C ARG A 187 -2.92 -1.27 -17.98
N GLY A 188 -3.55 -0.11 -18.10
CA GLY A 188 -4.19 0.52 -16.96
C GLY A 188 -4.58 1.96 -17.23
N ASP A 189 -4.91 2.67 -16.16
CA ASP A 189 -5.13 4.12 -16.21
C ASP A 189 -3.82 4.88 -16.53
N GLY A 190 -3.95 6.09 -17.05
CA GLY A 190 -2.79 6.86 -17.51
C GLY A 190 -1.87 7.34 -16.39
N LEU A 191 -2.35 7.42 -15.14
CA LEU A 191 -1.48 7.73 -14.00
C LEU A 191 -0.55 6.54 -13.76
N PHE A 192 -1.12 5.34 -13.66
CA PHE A 192 -0.39 4.08 -13.49
C PHE A 192 0.63 3.87 -14.60
N ILE A 193 0.22 4.02 -15.87
CA ILE A 193 1.10 3.84 -17.02
C ILE A 193 2.20 4.90 -17.08
N GLY A 194 1.85 6.14 -16.75
CA GLY A 194 2.78 7.26 -16.81
C GLY A 194 3.95 7.11 -15.84
N ILE A 195 3.69 6.63 -14.63
CA ILE A 195 4.73 6.49 -13.60
C ILE A 195 5.46 5.14 -13.61
N LEU A 196 4.97 4.17 -14.40
CA LEU A 196 5.59 2.86 -14.56
C LEU A 196 6.92 2.94 -15.31
N GLU A 197 7.96 2.35 -14.74
CA GLU A 197 9.24 2.11 -15.37
C GLU A 197 9.56 0.62 -15.41
N ALA A 198 10.02 0.16 -16.58
CA ALA A 198 10.67 -1.13 -16.71
C ALA A 198 11.97 -0.96 -17.50
N PHE A 199 13.04 -1.61 -17.04
CA PHE A 199 14.34 -1.63 -17.71
C PHE A 199 15.09 -2.91 -17.33
N CYS A 200 16.05 -3.30 -18.17
CA CYS A 200 16.91 -4.45 -17.93
C CYS A 200 18.38 -4.03 -17.94
N GLU A 201 19.10 -4.35 -16.86
CA GLU A 201 20.54 -4.14 -16.74
C GLU A 201 21.18 -5.43 -16.23
N ASN A 202 22.26 -5.89 -16.87
CA ASN A 202 22.97 -7.13 -16.49
C ASN A 202 22.03 -8.35 -16.32
N ASN A 203 21.13 -8.56 -17.28
CA ASN A 203 20.10 -9.62 -17.27
C ASN A 203 19.15 -9.59 -16.04
N LYS A 204 19.04 -8.43 -15.38
CA LYS A 204 18.09 -8.17 -14.30
C LYS A 204 17.00 -7.22 -14.77
N LEU A 205 15.79 -7.74 -14.88
CA LEU A 205 14.60 -6.92 -15.09
C LEU A 205 14.27 -6.15 -13.80
N THR A 206 14.07 -4.85 -13.92
CA THR A 206 13.55 -4.01 -12.84
C THR A 206 12.23 -3.40 -13.28
N ILE A 207 11.17 -3.61 -12.51
CA ILE A 207 9.87 -2.95 -12.67
C ILE A 207 9.61 -2.14 -11.41
N ARG A 208 9.39 -0.83 -11.56
CA ARG A 208 9.16 0.09 -10.45
C ARG A 208 8.24 1.23 -10.85
N PHE A 209 7.77 1.96 -9.84
CA PHE A 209 6.94 3.15 -10.03
C PHE A 209 7.71 4.41 -9.58
N LYS A 210 7.61 5.53 -10.30
CA LYS A 210 8.19 6.82 -9.91
C LYS A 210 7.19 7.68 -9.12
N ASP A 211 7.69 8.69 -8.41
CA ASP A 211 6.89 9.78 -7.81
C ASP A 211 5.69 9.29 -6.97
N LYS A 212 5.93 8.31 -6.08
CA LYS A 212 4.88 7.60 -5.32
C LYS A 212 4.36 8.33 -4.08
N GLU A 213 5.09 9.31 -3.55
CA GLU A 213 4.83 9.88 -2.22
C GLU A 213 3.53 10.70 -2.15
N ASP A 214 3.07 11.24 -3.28
CA ASP A 214 1.86 12.09 -3.35
C ASP A 214 0.70 11.46 -4.15
N ASN A 215 0.89 10.28 -4.74
CA ASN A 215 -0.06 9.68 -5.67
C ASN A 215 -0.77 8.48 -5.04
N TYR A 216 -1.94 8.72 -4.44
CA TYR A 216 -2.80 7.65 -3.93
C TYR A 216 -3.53 6.96 -5.10
N PHE A 217 -3.02 5.80 -5.54
CA PHE A 217 -3.64 4.99 -6.59
C PHE A 217 -4.82 4.20 -6.02
N ASN A 218 -5.99 4.84 -5.93
CA ASN A 218 -7.24 4.14 -5.59
C ASN A 218 -8.04 3.89 -6.88
N SER A 219 -7.48 3.06 -7.76
CA SER A 219 -8.11 2.75 -9.03
C SER A 219 -9.08 1.57 -8.86
N LYS A 220 -10.36 1.79 -9.16
CA LYS A 220 -11.33 0.68 -9.38
C LYS A 220 -11.06 -0.06 -10.70
N GLN A 221 -10.17 0.44 -11.56
CA GLN A 221 -9.79 -0.22 -12.80
C GLN A 221 -8.69 -1.26 -12.53
N GLN A 222 -8.78 -2.41 -13.20
CA GLN A 222 -7.77 -3.47 -13.11
C GLN A 222 -6.50 -3.04 -13.86
N ASN A 223 -5.63 -2.28 -13.19
CA ASN A 223 -4.25 -2.06 -13.60
C ASN A 223 -3.54 -3.42 -13.61
N GLN A 224 -2.88 -3.74 -14.72
CA GLN A 224 -2.29 -5.06 -14.96
C GLN A 224 -0.91 -4.92 -15.60
N ILE A 225 0.02 -5.75 -15.15
CA ILE A 225 1.32 -5.97 -15.78
C ILE A 225 1.43 -7.45 -16.08
N LYS A 226 1.70 -7.79 -17.33
CA LYS A 226 2.11 -9.13 -17.72
C LYS A 226 3.60 -9.12 -18.05
N VAL A 227 4.35 -10.02 -17.42
CA VAL A 227 5.78 -10.22 -17.65
C VAL A 227 5.96 -11.60 -18.26
N GLU A 228 6.47 -11.66 -19.48
CA GLU A 228 6.84 -12.90 -20.15
C GLU A 228 8.35 -13.08 -20.01
N LEU A 229 8.82 -14.16 -19.36
CA LEU A 229 10.23 -14.41 -19.10
C LEU A 229 10.80 -15.55 -19.95
N PRO A 230 12.04 -15.44 -20.45
CA PRO A 230 12.61 -16.43 -21.36
C PRO A 230 13.07 -17.73 -20.67
N CYS A 231 13.01 -17.80 -19.34
CA CYS A 231 13.53 -18.92 -18.56
C CYS A 231 12.44 -19.54 -17.66
N ALA A 232 12.50 -20.87 -17.52
CA ALA A 232 11.64 -21.61 -16.59
C ALA A 232 12.18 -21.60 -15.15
N VAL A 233 13.47 -21.27 -14.99
CA VAL A 233 14.14 -21.11 -13.70
C VAL A 233 14.82 -19.74 -13.68
N VAL A 234 14.48 -18.91 -12.69
CA VAL A 234 15.15 -17.63 -12.44
C VAL A 234 16.18 -17.78 -11.32
N LYS A 235 17.29 -17.06 -11.40
CA LYS A 235 18.32 -17.07 -10.34
C LYS A 235 17.89 -16.27 -9.13
N ASN A 236 17.33 -15.08 -9.34
CA ASN A 236 16.90 -14.18 -8.27
C ASN A 236 15.51 -13.61 -8.56
N ALA A 237 14.57 -13.88 -7.66
CA ALA A 237 13.21 -13.35 -7.66
C ALA A 237 13.02 -12.36 -6.50
N ASN A 238 13.15 -11.06 -6.76
CA ASN A 238 12.84 -10.04 -5.77
C ASN A 238 11.47 -9.43 -6.06
N VAL A 239 10.56 -9.49 -5.09
CA VAL A 239 9.21 -8.94 -5.21
C VAL A 239 8.88 -8.06 -4.01
N ARG A 240 8.37 -6.84 -4.27
CA ARG A 240 7.77 -5.98 -3.25
C ARG A 240 6.35 -5.67 -3.65
N LEU A 241 5.38 -6.17 -2.88
CA LEU A 241 3.98 -5.80 -3.04
C LEU A 241 3.67 -4.68 -2.06
N ASN A 242 3.24 -3.54 -2.59
CA ASN A 242 2.80 -2.38 -1.84
C ASN A 242 1.30 -2.17 -2.10
N GLY A 243 0.51 -2.13 -1.01
CA GLY A 243 -0.94 -1.97 -1.07
C GLY A 243 -1.71 -3.27 -1.29
N SER A 244 -2.74 -3.25 -2.14
CA SER A 244 -3.75 -4.33 -2.28
C SER A 244 -3.68 -5.08 -3.62
N GLY A 245 -2.52 -5.08 -4.28
CA GLY A 245 -2.33 -5.76 -5.57
C GLY A 245 -2.30 -7.29 -5.48
N GLU A 246 -2.08 -7.93 -6.62
CA GLU A 246 -1.85 -9.37 -6.69
C GLU A 246 -0.66 -9.67 -7.62
N LEU A 247 0.20 -10.61 -7.23
CA LEU A 247 1.20 -11.18 -8.12
C LEU A 247 0.99 -12.69 -8.24
N VAL A 248 0.95 -13.19 -9.46
CA VAL A 248 0.95 -14.63 -9.75
C VAL A 248 2.11 -14.93 -10.69
N SER A 249 2.97 -15.86 -10.29
CA SER A 249 4.09 -16.33 -11.12
C SER A 249 3.90 -17.79 -11.49
N GLU A 250 3.82 -18.06 -12.79
CA GLU A 250 3.81 -19.40 -13.40
C GLU A 250 5.23 -19.90 -13.73
N ILE A 251 6.26 -19.11 -13.45
CA ILE A 251 7.66 -19.55 -13.57
C ILE A 251 7.92 -20.69 -12.60
N GLY A 252 8.45 -21.80 -13.13
CA GLY A 252 8.56 -23.07 -12.43
C GLY A 252 9.36 -22.97 -11.13
N LYS A 253 10.47 -22.23 -11.12
CA LYS A 253 11.36 -22.16 -9.94
C LYS A 253 12.18 -20.87 -9.87
N ALA A 254 12.49 -20.43 -8.66
CA ALA A 254 13.53 -19.46 -8.38
C ALA A 254 14.65 -20.06 -7.50
N GLU A 255 15.92 -19.90 -7.87
CA GLU A 255 17.03 -20.34 -6.99
C GLU A 255 17.02 -19.54 -5.68
N THR A 256 16.82 -18.22 -5.78
CA THR A 256 16.69 -17.36 -4.60
C THR A 256 15.49 -16.44 -4.71
N GLY A 257 14.78 -16.25 -3.59
CA GLY A 257 13.65 -15.34 -3.48
C GLY A 257 13.77 -14.37 -2.31
N ARG A 258 13.44 -13.10 -2.54
CA ARG A 258 13.22 -12.09 -1.49
C ARG A 258 11.91 -11.39 -1.72
N ILE A 259 10.96 -11.64 -0.82
CA ILE A 259 9.56 -11.25 -1.02
C ILE A 259 9.10 -10.42 0.17
N ALA A 260 8.51 -9.26 -0.10
CA ALA A 260 7.91 -8.41 0.92
C ALA A 260 6.46 -8.06 0.56
N VAL A 261 5.54 -8.26 1.50
CA VAL A 261 4.12 -7.89 1.37
C VAL A 261 3.82 -6.75 2.35
N ASN A 262 3.79 -5.54 1.83
CA ASN A 262 3.53 -4.29 2.54
C ASN A 262 2.12 -3.79 2.20
N GLY A 263 1.11 -4.45 2.76
CA GLY A 263 -0.29 -4.11 2.50
C GLY A 263 -1.19 -5.32 2.69
N SER A 264 -2.28 -5.38 1.94
CA SER A 264 -3.30 -6.43 2.00
C SER A 264 -3.35 -7.31 0.74
N GLY A 265 -2.42 -7.12 -0.20
CA GLY A 265 -2.37 -7.89 -1.43
C GLY A 265 -1.88 -9.32 -1.28
N THR A 266 -1.90 -10.07 -2.38
CA THR A 266 -1.54 -11.49 -2.43
C THR A 266 -0.38 -11.74 -3.38
N ILE A 267 0.53 -12.65 -3.02
CA ILE A 267 1.57 -13.16 -3.92
C ILE A 267 1.44 -14.69 -3.99
N LYS A 268 1.45 -15.23 -5.21
CA LYS A 268 1.42 -16.66 -5.51
C LYS A 268 2.60 -17.04 -6.38
N MET A 269 3.41 -18.00 -5.93
CA MET A 269 4.60 -18.48 -6.64
C MET A 269 4.72 -20.00 -6.55
N LEU A 270 5.55 -20.62 -7.39
CA LEU A 270 5.71 -22.08 -7.42
C LEU A 270 6.82 -22.54 -6.45
N ASP A 271 8.05 -22.70 -6.95
CA ASP A 271 9.13 -23.32 -6.18
C ASP A 271 10.34 -22.40 -5.93
N PHE A 272 11.06 -22.65 -4.83
CA PHE A 272 12.32 -22.00 -4.47
C PHE A 272 13.40 -23.00 -4.06
N ASP A 273 14.68 -22.71 -4.34
CA ASP A 273 15.74 -23.34 -3.53
C ASP A 273 15.81 -22.65 -2.17
N THR A 274 16.01 -21.34 -2.15
CA THR A 274 16.02 -20.54 -0.91
C THR A 274 15.10 -19.33 -1.02
N VAL A 275 14.28 -19.08 -0.01
CA VAL A 275 13.38 -17.92 0.02
C VAL A 275 13.39 -17.21 1.37
N SER A 276 13.35 -15.88 1.34
CA SER A 276 13.06 -15.03 2.50
C SER A 276 11.81 -14.22 2.24
N VAL A 277 10.81 -14.34 3.11
CA VAL A 277 9.50 -13.69 2.97
C VAL A 277 9.14 -12.93 4.23
N ALA A 278 8.72 -11.67 4.08
CA ALA A 278 8.18 -10.86 5.15
C ALA A 278 6.80 -10.31 4.82
N ILE A 279 5.79 -10.60 5.66
CA ILE A 279 4.49 -9.94 5.62
C ILE A 279 4.44 -8.88 6.71
N ASN A 280 4.38 -7.61 6.28
CA ASN A 280 4.35 -6.45 7.17
C ASN A 280 2.93 -5.87 7.34
N GLY A 281 1.99 -6.26 6.46
CA GLY A 281 0.59 -5.87 6.53
C GLY A 281 -0.33 -7.05 6.84
N SER A 282 -1.48 -7.07 6.16
CA SER A 282 -2.53 -8.09 6.29
C SER A 282 -2.65 -8.97 5.05
N GLY A 283 -1.67 -8.90 4.15
CA GLY A 283 -1.68 -9.61 2.87
C GLY A 283 -1.37 -11.10 3.00
N CYS A 284 -1.34 -11.77 1.85
CA CYS A 284 -1.18 -13.22 1.77
C CYS A 284 0.01 -13.61 0.90
N MET A 285 0.68 -14.69 1.27
CA MET A 285 1.68 -15.35 0.43
C MET A 285 1.36 -16.84 0.32
N GLU A 286 1.30 -17.34 -0.92
CA GLU A 286 1.12 -18.76 -1.23
C GLU A 286 2.29 -19.24 -2.08
N ALA A 287 2.92 -20.36 -1.69
CA ALA A 287 3.89 -21.04 -2.54
C ALA A 287 3.82 -22.56 -2.44
N GLN A 288 4.36 -23.25 -3.45
CA GLN A 288 4.40 -24.71 -3.45
C GLN A 288 5.58 -25.18 -2.59
N ASN A 289 6.81 -25.11 -3.09
CA ASN A 289 7.95 -25.72 -2.42
C ASN A 289 9.10 -24.75 -2.15
N ALA A 290 9.85 -24.99 -1.07
CA ALA A 290 11.15 -24.39 -0.83
C ALA A 290 12.12 -25.43 -0.23
N GLU A 291 13.38 -25.49 -0.68
CA GLU A 291 14.37 -26.28 0.05
C GLU A 291 14.67 -25.62 1.41
N LYS A 292 14.79 -24.29 1.43
CA LYS A 292 15.00 -23.46 2.63
C LYS A 292 14.12 -22.23 2.62
N ALA A 293 13.45 -21.96 3.73
CA ALA A 293 12.57 -20.80 3.87
C ALA A 293 12.79 -20.06 5.18
N GLU A 294 13.00 -18.74 5.08
CA GLU A 294 12.93 -17.79 6.19
C GLU A 294 11.63 -17.01 6.08
N LEU A 295 10.68 -17.28 6.98
CA LEU A 295 9.32 -16.74 6.92
C LEU A 295 9.04 -15.83 8.13
N VAL A 296 8.64 -14.59 7.88
CA VAL A 296 8.37 -13.60 8.94
C VAL A 296 6.98 -12.98 8.77
N ILE A 297 6.14 -13.06 9.80
CA ILE A 297 4.86 -12.37 9.88
C ILE A 297 4.95 -11.29 10.96
N ASN A 298 5.02 -10.03 10.54
CA ASN A 298 5.01 -8.87 11.44
C ASN A 298 3.59 -8.32 11.63
N GLY A 299 2.75 -8.41 10.60
CA GLY A 299 1.36 -7.93 10.64
C GLY A 299 0.34 -9.03 10.96
N SER A 300 -0.82 -8.97 10.31
CA SER A 300 -1.94 -9.89 10.54
C SER A 300 -2.23 -10.80 9.33
N GLY A 301 -1.31 -10.85 8.37
CA GLY A 301 -1.50 -11.58 7.13
C GLY A 301 -1.26 -13.09 7.24
N SER A 302 -1.38 -13.80 6.13
CA SER A 302 -1.28 -15.26 6.10
C SER A 302 -0.18 -15.77 5.16
N MET A 303 0.43 -16.89 5.52
CA MET A 303 1.42 -17.61 4.70
C MET A 303 1.01 -19.07 4.55
N THR A 304 0.98 -19.57 3.30
CA THR A 304 0.68 -20.98 3.02
C THR A 304 1.75 -21.61 2.13
N TRP A 305 2.28 -22.75 2.55
CA TRP A 305 3.28 -23.53 1.80
C TRP A 305 2.91 -25.01 1.72
N GLN A 306 3.12 -25.64 0.56
CA GLN A 306 2.92 -27.09 0.42
C GLN A 306 4.12 -27.90 0.96
N GLY A 307 5.34 -27.43 0.76
CA GLY A 307 6.55 -28.17 1.13
C GLY A 307 7.72 -27.26 1.49
N ILE A 308 8.32 -27.47 2.67
CA ILE A 308 9.55 -26.77 3.06
C ILE A 308 10.56 -27.77 3.60
N GLY A 309 11.76 -27.85 3.01
CA GLY A 309 12.84 -28.69 3.55
C GLY A 309 13.25 -28.24 4.95
N GLU A 310 13.84 -27.04 5.02
CA GLU A 310 14.29 -26.37 6.25
C GLU A 310 13.54 -25.04 6.45
N LEU A 311 12.80 -24.93 7.57
CA LEU A 311 12.04 -23.74 7.93
C LEU A 311 12.71 -22.97 9.07
N SER A 312 12.83 -21.66 8.91
CA SER A 312 13.00 -20.69 9.99
C SER A 312 11.83 -19.72 9.99
N ALA A 313 10.93 -19.83 10.97
CA ALA A 313 9.71 -19.02 11.05
C ALA A 313 9.73 -18.07 12.26
N VAL A 314 9.29 -16.83 12.05
CA VAL A 314 9.07 -15.84 13.12
C VAL A 314 7.70 -15.20 12.96
N ILE A 315 6.83 -15.38 13.97
CA ILE A 315 5.49 -14.79 14.01
C ILE A 315 5.47 -13.74 15.13
N ASN A 316 5.59 -12.47 14.74
CA ASN A 316 5.59 -11.32 15.65
C ASN A 316 4.18 -10.71 15.81
N GLY A 317 3.38 -10.76 14.74
CA GLY A 317 2.04 -10.21 14.73
C GLY A 317 0.95 -11.21 15.11
N SER A 318 -0.24 -11.04 14.54
CA SER A 318 -1.42 -11.88 14.80
C SER A 318 -1.84 -12.72 13.59
N GLY A 319 -0.97 -12.81 12.58
CA GLY A 319 -1.25 -13.53 11.35
C GLY A 319 -1.12 -15.04 11.49
N GLU A 320 -1.43 -15.77 10.43
CA GLU A 320 -1.48 -17.23 10.41
C GLU A 320 -0.45 -17.80 9.44
N MET A 321 0.16 -18.93 9.81
CA MET A 321 1.04 -19.67 8.91
C MET A 321 0.56 -21.13 8.81
N GLU A 322 0.39 -21.62 7.59
CA GLU A 322 0.05 -23.01 7.31
C GLU A 322 1.12 -23.64 6.40
N ILE A 323 1.68 -24.76 6.83
CA ILE A 323 2.68 -25.50 6.05
C ILE A 323 2.29 -26.97 6.02
N ASP A 324 2.08 -27.51 4.83
CA ASP A 324 1.62 -28.89 4.71
C ASP A 324 2.72 -29.89 5.09
N ASN A 325 3.91 -29.77 4.51
CA ASN A 325 5.00 -30.71 4.75
C ASN A 325 6.28 -29.98 5.09
N LEU A 326 6.98 -30.41 6.14
CA LEU A 326 8.34 -29.97 6.39
C LEU A 326 9.26 -31.06 6.93
N THR A 327 10.57 -30.85 6.86
CA THR A 327 11.56 -31.77 7.47
C THR A 327 12.15 -31.19 8.75
N VAL A 328 12.76 -30.00 8.68
CA VAL A 328 13.39 -29.34 9.83
C VAL A 328 12.73 -28.00 10.08
N ALA A 329 12.48 -27.63 11.34
CA ALA A 329 11.87 -26.35 11.66
C ALA A 329 12.46 -25.68 12.91
N ASN A 330 12.70 -24.38 12.81
CA ASN A 330 12.99 -23.48 13.92
C ASN A 330 11.94 -22.37 13.93
N ILE A 331 11.05 -22.38 14.93
CA ILE A 331 9.87 -21.53 14.99
C ILE A 331 9.91 -20.67 16.24
N ASN A 332 9.73 -19.36 16.08
CA ASN A 332 9.55 -18.41 17.17
C ASN A 332 8.20 -17.68 17.04
N VAL A 333 7.32 -17.83 18.03
CA VAL A 333 6.05 -17.11 18.12
C VAL A 333 6.13 -16.10 19.25
N ASN A 334 6.27 -14.83 18.89
CA ASN A 334 6.34 -13.71 19.81
C ASN A 334 4.98 -12.99 19.96
N GLY A 335 4.16 -13.05 18.90
CA GLY A 335 2.84 -12.43 18.85
C GLY A 335 1.71 -13.37 19.28
N SER A 336 0.54 -13.13 18.71
CA SER A 336 -0.68 -13.91 18.95
C SER A 336 -1.09 -14.73 17.73
N GLY A 337 -0.23 -14.81 16.72
CA GLY A 337 -0.50 -15.52 15.47
C GLY A 337 -0.24 -17.01 15.61
N ASP A 338 -1.03 -17.80 14.88
CA ASP A 338 -1.03 -19.26 14.97
C ASP A 338 -0.22 -19.90 13.85
N LEU A 339 0.29 -21.10 14.12
CA LEU A 339 1.00 -21.93 13.14
C LEU A 339 0.36 -23.31 13.07
N THR A 340 -0.01 -23.72 11.86
CA THR A 340 -0.46 -25.08 11.56
C THR A 340 0.56 -25.79 10.67
N LEU A 341 1.01 -26.95 11.12
CA LEU A 341 1.85 -27.87 10.37
C LEU A 341 1.08 -29.16 10.11
N ALA A 342 0.86 -29.53 8.84
CA ALA A 342 0.13 -30.76 8.58
C ALA A 342 1.01 -31.99 8.85
N LYS A 343 2.27 -31.99 8.39
CA LYS A 343 3.17 -33.14 8.50
C LYS A 343 4.63 -32.76 8.72
N ILE A 344 5.25 -33.44 9.67
CA ILE A 344 6.72 -33.51 9.79
C ILE A 344 7.22 -34.80 9.14
N ASN A 345 8.04 -34.65 8.10
CA ASN A 345 8.70 -35.74 7.40
C ASN A 345 9.82 -36.36 8.27
N ASP A 346 9.96 -37.67 8.12
CA ASP A 346 10.84 -38.50 8.95
C ASP A 346 12.29 -37.99 8.98
N GLY A 347 12.91 -38.03 10.15
CA GLY A 347 14.34 -37.80 10.33
C GLY A 347 14.75 -36.36 10.69
N GLY A 348 13.81 -35.43 10.78
CA GLY A 348 14.06 -34.02 11.12
C GLY A 348 14.09 -33.69 12.62
N GLU A 349 14.51 -32.46 12.93
CA GLU A 349 14.46 -31.87 14.26
C GLU A 349 13.57 -30.63 14.25
N MET A 350 12.85 -30.40 15.34
CA MET A 350 11.99 -29.23 15.47
C MET A 350 12.27 -28.50 16.79
N THR A 351 12.56 -27.21 16.67
CA THR A 351 12.67 -26.28 17.79
C THR A 351 11.53 -25.27 17.71
N VAL A 352 10.80 -25.12 18.81
CA VAL A 352 9.68 -24.18 18.94
C VAL A 352 9.84 -23.35 20.19
N LYS A 353 9.72 -22.03 20.06
CA LYS A 353 9.68 -21.10 21.18
C LYS A 353 8.44 -20.22 21.08
N ILE A 354 7.61 -20.26 22.12
CA ILE A 354 6.42 -19.40 22.24
C ILE A 354 6.63 -18.42 23.40
N ALA A 355 6.82 -17.15 23.06
CA ALA A 355 6.86 -16.05 24.03
C ALA A 355 5.53 -15.30 24.12
N GLY A 356 4.71 -15.35 23.06
CA GLY A 356 3.41 -14.71 22.99
C GLY A 356 2.25 -15.63 23.37
N SER A 357 1.10 -15.43 22.72
CA SER A 357 -0.13 -16.17 23.01
C SER A 357 -0.63 -17.01 21.85
N GLY A 358 0.08 -17.04 20.72
CA GLY A 358 -0.30 -17.84 19.56
C GLY A 358 -0.08 -19.33 19.81
N ASP A 359 -0.93 -20.13 19.18
CA ASP A 359 -0.96 -21.58 19.32
C ASP A 359 -0.28 -22.27 18.13
N ILE A 360 0.23 -23.47 18.37
CA ILE A 360 0.88 -24.28 17.33
C ILE A 360 0.22 -25.64 17.27
N THR A 361 -0.29 -25.99 16.09
CA THR A 361 -0.85 -27.31 15.81
C THR A 361 0.06 -28.08 14.85
N ILE A 362 0.39 -29.32 15.21
CA ILE A 362 1.16 -30.26 14.38
C ILE A 362 0.34 -31.53 14.23
N LYS A 363 -0.26 -31.72 13.04
CA LYS A 363 -1.29 -32.76 12.86
C LYS A 363 -0.71 -34.17 12.89
N GLU A 364 0.39 -34.42 12.19
CA GLU A 364 1.08 -35.71 12.19
C GLU A 364 2.58 -35.58 11.94
N GLY A 365 3.33 -36.65 12.23
CA GLY A 365 4.71 -36.74 11.77
C GLY A 365 5.63 -37.54 12.68
N TYR A 366 6.86 -37.66 12.23
CA TYR A 366 7.92 -38.33 12.96
C TYR A 366 9.18 -37.48 12.97
N CYS A 367 9.78 -37.32 14.14
CA CYS A 367 11.00 -36.52 14.29
C CYS A 367 12.01 -37.18 15.22
N LYS A 368 13.28 -36.85 15.03
CA LYS A 368 14.37 -37.31 15.92
C LYS A 368 14.31 -36.58 17.24
N LYS A 369 13.95 -35.30 17.22
CA LYS A 369 13.98 -34.44 18.38
C LYS A 369 12.92 -33.34 18.30
N LEU A 370 12.22 -33.12 19.41
CA LEU A 370 11.38 -31.96 19.67
C LEU A 370 11.98 -31.15 20.81
N ASP A 371 12.22 -29.86 20.58
CA ASP A 371 12.65 -28.91 21.61
C ASP A 371 11.63 -27.78 21.72
N PHE A 372 10.74 -27.87 22.71
CA PHE A 372 9.66 -26.92 22.93
C PHE A 372 9.92 -26.07 24.17
N THR A 373 9.82 -24.74 24.02
CA THR A 373 9.90 -23.79 25.13
C THR A 373 8.75 -22.81 25.08
N ILE A 374 7.93 -22.76 26.13
CA ILE A 374 6.82 -21.82 26.25
C ILE A 374 7.07 -20.90 27.44
N SER A 375 7.27 -19.62 27.18
CA SER A 375 7.27 -18.56 28.22
C SER A 375 6.02 -17.69 28.22
N GLY A 376 5.21 -17.79 27.16
CA GLY A 376 3.94 -17.06 27.01
C GLY A 376 2.72 -17.83 27.51
N SER A 377 1.58 -17.65 26.87
CA SER A 377 0.32 -18.34 27.23
C SER A 377 -0.22 -19.26 26.14
N GLY A 378 0.42 -19.31 24.96
CA GLY A 378 0.01 -20.18 23.87
C GLY A 378 0.32 -21.65 24.14
N ASP A 379 -0.33 -22.50 23.37
CA ASP A 379 -0.34 -23.96 23.51
C ASP A 379 0.28 -24.64 22.29
N ILE A 380 0.69 -25.91 22.47
CA ILE A 380 1.17 -26.77 21.37
C ILE A 380 0.36 -28.07 21.37
N ASP A 381 -0.42 -28.32 20.30
CA ASP A 381 -1.06 -29.61 20.03
C ASP A 381 -0.26 -30.38 18.97
N ALA A 382 0.51 -31.37 19.40
CA ALA A 382 1.25 -32.31 18.57
C ALA A 382 0.82 -33.77 18.83
N LYS A 383 -0.48 -34.01 19.07
CA LYS A 383 -1.04 -35.33 19.41
C LYS A 383 -0.79 -36.42 18.36
N GLY A 384 -0.62 -36.07 17.10
CA GLY A 384 -0.30 -37.03 16.02
C GLY A 384 1.19 -37.21 15.76
N VAL A 385 2.06 -36.59 16.57
CA VAL A 385 3.52 -36.63 16.37
C VAL A 385 4.17 -37.68 17.25
N SER A 386 5.07 -38.46 16.65
CA SER A 386 5.99 -39.34 17.35
C SER A 386 7.41 -38.77 17.31
N THR A 387 8.11 -38.80 18.45
CA THR A 387 9.51 -38.35 18.53
C THR A 387 10.38 -39.35 19.29
N HIS A 388 11.66 -39.45 18.92
CA HIS A 388 12.64 -40.16 19.73
C HIS A 388 12.94 -39.43 21.04
N LYS A 389 13.23 -38.12 20.95
CA LYS A 389 13.61 -37.29 22.09
C LYS A 389 12.74 -36.04 22.18
N ALA A 390 12.32 -35.69 23.39
CA ALA A 390 11.61 -34.44 23.64
C ALA A 390 12.29 -33.64 24.77
N SER A 391 12.43 -32.34 24.60
CA SER A 391 12.75 -31.39 25.66
C SER A 391 11.65 -30.35 25.72
N ILE A 392 10.90 -30.31 26.82
CA ILE A 392 9.72 -29.48 26.97
C ILE A 392 9.89 -28.61 28.21
N ILE A 393 9.94 -27.29 28.02
CA ILE A 393 10.13 -26.32 29.09
C ILE A 393 8.97 -25.34 29.11
N LEU A 394 8.13 -25.43 30.14
CA LEU A 394 7.03 -24.51 30.40
C LEU A 394 7.41 -23.53 31.52
N LYS A 395 7.59 -22.26 31.16
CA LYS A 395 7.85 -21.16 32.11
C LYS A 395 6.57 -20.46 32.60
N SER A 396 5.42 -20.84 32.04
CA SER A 396 4.13 -20.18 32.23
C SER A 396 2.98 -21.22 32.25
N ASN A 397 1.75 -20.81 31.93
CA ASN A 397 0.52 -21.60 32.08
C ASN A 397 0.04 -22.30 30.79
N GLY A 398 0.81 -22.28 29.71
CA GLY A 398 0.44 -22.97 28.48
C GLY A 398 0.43 -24.50 28.62
N GLU A 399 -0.14 -25.16 27.63
CA GLU A 399 -0.30 -26.59 27.50
C GLU A 399 0.50 -27.14 26.32
N VAL A 400 1.13 -28.30 26.51
CA VAL A 400 1.79 -29.05 25.44
C VAL A 400 1.26 -30.47 25.44
N THR A 401 0.70 -30.89 24.30
CA THR A 401 0.32 -32.28 24.05
C THR A 401 1.20 -32.88 22.96
N ILE A 402 1.79 -34.05 23.21
CA ILE A 402 2.60 -34.81 22.24
C ILE A 402 2.05 -36.23 22.13
N GLY A 403 1.94 -36.74 20.91
CA GLY A 403 1.46 -38.09 20.63
C GLY A 403 2.31 -39.17 21.29
N ARG A 404 3.60 -39.23 20.95
CA ARG A 404 4.48 -40.27 21.47
C ARG A 404 5.92 -39.82 21.66
N VAL A 405 6.53 -40.25 22.77
CA VAL A 405 7.98 -40.18 23.00
C VAL A 405 8.57 -41.59 23.12
N ILE A 406 9.51 -41.94 22.25
CA ILE A 406 10.04 -43.30 22.10
C ILE A 406 11.18 -43.58 23.07
N ASP A 407 12.20 -42.72 23.13
CA ASP A 407 13.41 -43.01 23.91
C ASP A 407 13.42 -42.26 25.25
N SER A 408 13.31 -40.93 25.23
CA SER A 408 13.45 -40.13 26.45
C SER A 408 12.85 -38.74 26.31
N SER A 409 12.36 -38.18 27.41
CA SER A 409 11.96 -36.77 27.52
C SER A 409 12.59 -36.07 28.72
N ILE A 410 12.82 -34.76 28.57
CA ILE A 410 13.06 -33.82 29.66
C ILE A 410 11.83 -32.92 29.74
N GLU A 411 11.18 -32.89 30.89
CA GLU A 411 9.92 -32.17 31.11
C GLU A 411 10.08 -31.25 32.32
N GLN A 412 10.01 -29.93 32.09
CA GLN A 412 10.17 -28.94 33.14
C GLN A 412 8.99 -27.97 33.16
N ILE A 413 8.26 -27.94 34.27
CA ILE A 413 7.12 -27.04 34.50
C ILE A 413 7.48 -26.10 35.66
N MET A 414 7.57 -24.80 35.40
CA MET A 414 7.90 -23.80 36.42
C MET A 414 6.67 -23.12 37.04
N LYS A 415 5.50 -23.19 36.38
CA LYS A 415 4.22 -22.63 36.88
C LYS A 415 3.10 -23.68 36.79
N LYS A 416 1.89 -23.28 36.39
CA LYS A 416 0.70 -24.15 36.33
C LYS A 416 0.45 -24.76 34.95
N GLY A 417 1.44 -24.75 34.06
CA GLY A 417 1.32 -25.34 32.73
C GLY A 417 1.14 -26.86 32.76
N ILE A 418 0.70 -27.43 31.65
CA ILE A 418 0.35 -28.85 31.52
C ILE A 418 1.20 -29.48 30.41
N ILE A 419 1.77 -30.64 30.67
CA ILE A 419 2.46 -31.47 29.66
C ILE A 419 1.75 -32.81 29.59
N ASN A 420 1.22 -33.15 28.42
CA ASN A 420 0.53 -34.39 28.12
C ASN A 420 1.32 -35.18 27.06
N ILE A 421 1.87 -36.33 27.45
CA ILE A 421 2.48 -37.28 26.51
C ILE A 421 1.57 -38.50 26.43
N LEU A 422 0.91 -38.70 25.29
CA LEU A 422 -0.16 -39.70 25.15
C LEU A 422 0.38 -41.13 25.17
N GLN A 423 1.59 -41.36 24.65
CA GLN A 423 2.26 -42.66 24.66
C GLN A 423 3.76 -42.52 24.94
N ARG A 424 4.32 -43.47 25.70
CA ARG A 424 5.76 -43.59 25.96
C ARG A 424 6.27 -44.96 25.52
N GLY A 425 7.55 -45.05 25.13
CA GLY A 425 8.19 -46.32 24.79
C GLY A 425 7.86 -46.86 23.39
N LYS A 426 8.30 -48.07 23.08
CA LYS A 426 8.10 -48.72 21.76
C LYS A 426 6.75 -49.44 21.69
N ASN A 427 6.31 -49.84 20.49
CA ASN A 427 5.00 -50.50 20.35
C ASN A 427 5.09 -51.88 21.04
N GLY A 428 4.33 -52.06 22.12
CA GLY A 428 4.28 -53.30 22.89
C GLY A 428 4.77 -53.20 24.35
N ASP A 429 5.15 -52.00 24.82
CA ASP A 429 5.51 -51.73 26.22
C ASP A 429 4.33 -51.20 27.06
#